data_AF-A0A4Q8R281-F1
#
_entry.id   AF-A0A4Q8R281-F1
#
_cell.length_a   1.000
_cell.length_b   1.000
_cell.length_c   1.000
_cell.angle_alpha   90.00
_cell.angle_beta   90.00
_cell.angle_gamma   90.00
#
_symmetry.space_group_name_H-M   'P 1'
#
loop_
_entity.id
_entity.type
_entity.pdbx_description
1 polymer ?
#
loop_
_entity_poly.entity_id
_entity_poly.type
_entity_poly.pdbx_seq_one_letter_code
_entity_poly.pdbx_strand_id
1 'polypeptide(L)'
;EKWVLVLVLTTVPIFASILRVPFAAVAPMIVVSCAIGAYAIQNAMFDIWLMLGFGVVGYVFKKIGIPLAPFTLALVLGNRAEDAFRLSMIGSGGDMKVFWSNGLVGSITTLAIVLLFWPLIDKALSGATRRLRPAKA
;
A
#
# COMPACT_ATOMS: atom_id res chain seq x y z
N GLU A 1 -11.28 -21.87 15.79
CA GLU A 1 -11.95 -21.86 14.46
C GLU A 1 -13.39 -21.35 14.52
N LYS A 2 -14.29 -22.00 15.27
CA LYS A 2 -15.72 -21.60 15.38
C LYS A 2 -15.98 -20.18 15.92
N TRP A 3 -15.17 -19.71 16.87
CA TRP A 3 -15.32 -18.37 17.47
C TRP A 3 -14.98 -17.23 16.51
N VAL A 4 -14.04 -17.45 15.59
CA VAL A 4 -13.65 -16.44 14.59
C VAL A 4 -14.77 -16.25 13.58
N LEU A 5 -15.42 -17.33 13.17
CA LEU A 5 -16.59 -17.30 12.27
C LEU A 5 -17.75 -16.53 12.88
N VAL A 6 -18.08 -16.78 14.16
CA VAL A 6 -19.16 -16.06 14.87
C VAL A 6 -18.85 -14.58 14.97
N LEU A 7 -17.60 -14.22 15.31
CA LEU A 7 -17.18 -12.84 15.45
C LEU A 7 -17.19 -12.09 14.12
N VAL A 8 -16.70 -12.72 13.03
CA VAL A 8 -16.72 -12.14 11.68
C VAL A 8 -18.16 -11.96 11.19
N LEU A 9 -19.01 -12.97 11.32
CA LEU A 9 -20.41 -12.90 10.87
C LEU A 9 -21.23 -11.87 11.66
N THR A 10 -20.94 -11.67 12.94
CA THR A 10 -21.60 -10.64 13.76
C THR A 10 -21.09 -9.24 13.46
N THR A 11 -19.80 -9.10 13.13
CA THR A 11 -19.13 -7.81 12.92
C THR A 11 -19.33 -7.25 11.51
N VAL A 12 -19.36 -8.10 10.48
CA VAL A 12 -19.61 -7.72 9.09
C VAL A 12 -20.88 -6.87 8.89
N PRO A 13 -22.07 -7.22 9.44
CA PRO A 13 -23.27 -6.40 9.26
C PRO A 13 -23.18 -5.05 9.98
N ILE A 14 -22.45 -4.96 11.08
CA ILE A 14 -22.22 -3.70 11.81
C ILE A 14 -21.37 -2.75 10.95
N PHE A 15 -20.27 -3.23 10.36
CA PHE A 15 -19.45 -2.44 9.44
C PHE A 15 -20.17 -2.09 8.13
N ALA A 16 -20.98 -3.02 7.61
CA ALA A 16 -21.79 -2.76 6.42
C ALA A 16 -22.83 -1.66 6.67
N SER A 17 -23.37 -1.55 7.89
CA SER A 17 -24.32 -0.50 8.26
C SER A 17 -23.66 0.90 8.29
N ILE A 18 -22.42 0.99 8.77
CA ILE A 18 -21.62 2.23 8.74
C ILE A 18 -21.40 2.73 7.30
N LEU A 19 -21.24 1.82 6.33
CA LEU A 19 -21.08 2.17 4.92
C LEU A 19 -22.37 2.66 4.25
N ARG A 20 -23.54 2.55 4.90
CA ARG A 20 -24.83 3.06 4.38
C ARG A 20 -25.01 4.56 4.58
N VAL A 21 -24.16 5.21 5.39
CA VAL A 21 -24.21 6.67 5.59
C VAL A 21 -23.79 7.37 4.28
N PRO A 22 -24.52 8.41 3.83
CA PRO A 22 -24.18 9.10 2.60
C PRO A 22 -22.76 9.67 2.66
N PHE A 23 -21.97 9.42 1.61
CA PHE A 23 -20.56 9.85 1.52
C PHE A 23 -20.38 11.36 1.72
N ALA A 24 -21.41 12.15 1.41
CA ALA A 24 -21.46 13.60 1.64
C ALA A 24 -21.34 14.00 3.12
N ALA A 25 -21.82 13.17 4.05
CA ALA A 25 -21.70 13.42 5.49
C ALA A 25 -20.40 12.86 6.08
N VAL A 26 -19.91 11.73 5.53
CA VAL A 26 -18.69 11.05 6.02
C VAL A 26 -17.43 11.81 5.61
N ALA A 27 -17.40 12.38 4.39
CA ALA A 27 -16.25 13.12 3.88
C ALA A 27 -15.79 14.30 4.79
N PRO A 28 -16.66 15.23 5.23
CA PRO A 28 -16.23 16.32 6.11
C PRO A 28 -15.77 15.84 7.49
N MET A 29 -16.40 14.80 8.04
CA MET A 29 -15.97 14.14 9.28
C MET A 29 -14.53 13.60 9.18
N ILE A 30 -14.18 12.97 8.05
CA ILE A 30 -12.82 12.46 7.79
C ILE A 30 -11.82 13.62 7.68
N VAL A 31 -12.18 14.71 7.01
CA VAL A 31 -11.27 15.87 6.86
C VAL A 31 -10.97 16.50 8.21
N VAL A 32 -11.98 16.68 9.07
CA VAL A 32 -11.78 17.22 10.42
C VAL A 32 -10.90 16.28 11.27
N SER A 33 -11.16 14.97 11.23
CA SER A 33 -10.36 14.01 12.00
C SER A 33 -8.90 13.92 11.52
N CYS A 34 -8.66 13.99 10.21
CA CYS A 34 -7.30 14.07 9.67
C CYS A 34 -6.60 15.39 10.06
N ALA A 35 -7.30 16.52 10.09
CA ALA A 35 -6.72 17.79 10.50
C ALA A 35 -6.29 17.77 11.99
N ILE A 36 -7.13 17.20 12.85
CA ILE A 36 -6.80 16.98 14.26
C ILE A 36 -5.60 16.02 14.38
N GLY A 37 -5.59 14.92 13.63
CA GLY A 37 -4.51 13.93 13.64
C GLY A 37 -3.16 14.50 13.16
N ALA A 38 -3.17 15.30 12.09
CA ALA A 38 -1.96 15.95 11.59
C ALA A 38 -1.41 16.96 12.60
N TYR A 39 -2.28 17.75 13.23
CA TYR A 39 -1.87 18.70 14.25
C TYR A 39 -1.36 18.04 15.54
N ALA A 40 -1.92 16.88 15.93
CA ALA A 40 -1.58 16.22 17.19
C ALA A 40 -0.13 15.67 17.25
N ILE A 41 0.54 15.42 16.12
CA ILE A 41 1.86 14.77 16.09
C ILE A 41 2.99 15.78 16.32
N GLN A 42 3.03 16.88 15.57
CA GLN A 42 4.11 17.88 15.64
C GLN A 42 3.62 19.27 16.06
N ASN A 43 2.32 19.45 16.34
CA ASN A 43 1.71 20.73 16.73
C ASN A 43 2.05 21.88 15.76
N ALA A 44 2.22 21.56 14.48
CA ALA A 44 2.62 22.49 13.43
C ALA A 44 1.44 22.76 12.48
N MET A 45 1.15 24.04 12.24
CA MET A 45 0.17 24.45 11.22
C MET A 45 0.58 24.05 9.80
N PHE A 46 1.89 23.84 9.58
CA PHE A 46 2.42 23.39 8.30
C PHE A 46 1.89 22.01 7.89
N ASP A 47 1.70 21.09 8.85
CA ASP A 47 1.21 19.73 8.56
C ASP A 47 -0.25 19.74 8.08
N ILE A 48 -1.04 20.70 8.53
CA ILE A 48 -2.44 20.88 8.07
C ILE A 48 -2.45 21.38 6.62
N TRP A 49 -1.58 22.34 6.28
CA TRP A 49 -1.42 22.81 4.91
C TRP A 49 -0.92 21.71 3.98
N LEU A 50 0.03 20.91 4.45
CA LEU A 50 0.59 19.77 3.73
C LEU A 50 -0.48 18.68 3.54
N MET A 51 -1.26 18.36 4.56
CA MET A 51 -2.41 17.46 4.49
C MET A 51 -3.42 17.93 3.44
N LEU A 52 -3.83 19.20 3.45
CA LEU A 52 -4.76 19.74 2.46
C LEU A 52 -4.16 19.68 1.05
N GLY A 53 -2.88 20.03 0.89
CA GLY A 53 -2.15 19.91 -0.37
C GLY A 53 -2.16 18.48 -0.93
N PHE A 54 -1.79 17.50 -0.11
CA PHE A 54 -1.84 16.08 -0.51
C PHE A 54 -3.27 15.58 -0.76
N GLY A 55 -4.27 16.13 -0.06
CA GLY A 55 -5.69 15.87 -0.33
C GLY A 55 -6.11 16.31 -1.74
N VAL A 56 -5.66 17.50 -2.17
CA VAL A 56 -5.88 17.99 -3.54
C VAL A 56 -5.15 17.12 -4.57
N VAL A 57 -3.89 16.73 -4.30
CA VAL A 57 -3.15 15.80 -5.16
C VAL A 57 -3.89 14.47 -5.30
N GLY A 58 -4.44 13.93 -4.20
CA GLY A 58 -5.28 12.73 -4.23
C GLY A 58 -6.54 12.88 -5.07
N TYR A 59 -7.18 14.05 -5.04
CA TYR A 59 -8.32 14.36 -5.91
C TYR A 59 -7.92 14.39 -7.39
N VAL A 60 -6.74 14.95 -7.71
CA VAL A 60 -6.19 14.90 -9.07
C VAL A 60 -5.94 13.46 -9.51
N PHE A 61 -5.36 12.61 -8.65
CA PHE A 61 -5.11 11.19 -8.92
C PHE A 61 -6.40 10.42 -9.22
N LYS A 62 -7.49 10.78 -8.54
CA LYS A 62 -8.82 10.23 -8.83
C LYS A 62 -9.30 10.64 -10.23
N LYS A 63 -9.04 11.88 -10.64
CA LYS A 63 -9.44 12.41 -11.96
C LYS A 63 -8.68 11.76 -13.11
N ILE A 64 -7.42 11.39 -12.91
CA ILE A 64 -6.60 10.68 -13.91
C ILE A 64 -6.78 9.15 -13.90
N GLY A 65 -7.70 8.62 -13.09
CA GLY A 65 -8.02 7.20 -13.05
C GLY A 65 -6.95 6.32 -12.39
N ILE A 66 -6.01 6.92 -11.63
CA ILE A 66 -5.07 6.15 -10.82
C ILE A 66 -5.86 5.53 -9.66
N PRO A 67 -5.72 4.23 -9.40
CA PRO A 67 -6.41 3.60 -8.27
C PRO A 67 -5.80 4.12 -6.96
N LEU A 68 -6.55 4.91 -6.19
CA LEU A 68 -6.07 5.49 -4.92
C LEU A 68 -5.75 4.42 -3.86
N ALA A 69 -6.51 3.32 -3.83
CA ALA A 69 -6.37 2.30 -2.79
C ALA A 69 -5.00 1.57 -2.82
N PRO A 70 -4.51 1.06 -3.96
CA PRO A 70 -3.14 0.53 -4.06
C PRO A 70 -2.06 1.56 -3.74
N PHE A 71 -2.27 2.83 -4.10
CA PHE A 71 -1.30 3.89 -3.85
C PHE A 71 -1.15 4.19 -2.36
N THR A 72 -2.26 4.35 -1.63
CA THR A 72 -2.21 4.59 -0.18
C THR A 72 -1.66 3.37 0.57
N LEU A 73 -2.00 2.15 0.12
CA LEU A 73 -1.40 0.93 0.66
C LEU A 73 0.12 0.93 0.46
N ALA A 74 0.61 1.22 -0.76
CA ALA A 74 2.04 1.28 -1.04
C ALA A 74 2.77 2.31 -0.17
N LEU A 75 2.19 3.49 0.07
CA LEU A 75 2.79 4.52 0.93
C LEU A 75 2.90 4.07 2.39
N VAL A 76 1.86 3.45 2.94
CA VAL A 76 1.86 2.99 4.34
C VAL A 76 2.77 1.79 4.53
N LEU A 77 2.72 0.83 3.61
CA LEU A 77 3.57 -0.36 3.61
C LEU A 77 5.04 -0.01 3.37
N GLY A 78 5.32 1.03 2.57
CA GLY A 78 6.68 1.49 2.26
C GLY A 78 7.46 1.89 3.51
N ASN A 79 6.89 2.72 4.37
CA ASN A 79 7.54 3.11 5.63
C ASN A 79 7.85 1.90 6.51
N ARG A 80 6.90 0.96 6.63
CA ARG A 80 7.12 -0.27 7.41
C ARG A 80 8.18 -1.19 6.78
N ALA A 81 8.26 -1.22 5.45
CA ALA A 81 9.29 -1.97 4.74
C ALA A 81 10.69 -1.36 4.98
N GLU A 82 10.81 -0.04 4.93
CA GLU A 82 12.05 0.69 5.23
C GLU A 82 12.49 0.46 6.69
N ASP A 83 11.56 0.53 7.64
CA ASP A 83 11.85 0.25 9.05
C ASP A 83 12.35 -1.19 9.25
N ALA A 84 11.70 -2.17 8.63
CA ALA A 84 12.11 -3.57 8.69
C ALA A 84 13.47 -3.81 8.02
N PHE A 85 13.72 -3.12 6.90
CA PHE A 85 15.02 -3.16 6.21
C PHE A 85 16.13 -2.58 7.09
N ARG A 86 15.90 -1.41 7.69
CA ARG A 86 16.83 -0.77 8.63
C ARG A 86 17.10 -1.65 9.85
N LEU A 87 16.06 -2.21 10.45
CA LEU A 87 16.18 -3.12 11.59
C LEU A 87 17.05 -4.34 11.24
N SER A 88 16.83 -4.93 10.07
CA SER A 88 17.60 -6.08 9.58
C SER A 88 19.06 -5.71 9.32
N MET A 89 19.32 -4.52 8.77
CA MET A 89 20.67 -4.03 8.47
C MET A 89 21.46 -3.67 9.75
N ILE A 90 20.79 -3.06 10.74
CA ILE A 90 21.37 -2.80 12.06
C ILE A 90 21.67 -4.12 12.78
N GLY A 91 20.72 -5.07 12.75
CA GLY A 91 20.91 -6.40 13.32
C GLY A 91 22.04 -7.20 12.68
N SER A 92 22.37 -6.91 11.42
CA SER A 92 23.47 -7.52 10.67
C SER A 92 24.83 -6.82 10.83
N GLY A 93 24.89 -5.64 11.45
CA GLY A 93 26.10 -4.81 11.39
C GLY A 93 26.42 -4.26 9.99
N GLY A 94 25.42 -4.14 9.11
CA GLY A 94 25.58 -3.57 7.77
C GLY A 94 25.92 -4.56 6.64
N ASP A 95 26.01 -5.86 6.92
CA ASP A 95 26.32 -6.86 5.89
C ASP A 95 25.06 -7.31 5.12
N MET A 96 25.03 -7.13 3.79
CA MET A 96 23.89 -7.54 2.95
C MET A 96 23.72 -9.07 2.88
N LYS A 97 24.68 -9.84 3.39
CA LYS A 97 24.59 -11.31 3.49
C LYS A 97 23.46 -11.80 4.41
N VAL A 98 22.87 -10.94 5.26
CA VAL A 98 21.75 -11.37 6.11
C VAL A 98 20.51 -11.78 5.32
N PHE A 99 20.31 -11.25 4.11
CA PHE A 99 19.22 -11.71 3.23
C PHE A 99 19.42 -13.15 2.71
N TRP A 100 20.65 -13.67 2.77
CA TRP A 100 20.99 -15.04 2.34
C TRP A 100 21.59 -15.91 3.45
N SER A 101 21.61 -15.41 4.69
CA SER A 101 22.25 -16.09 5.82
C SER A 101 21.55 -17.38 6.22
N ASN A 102 20.27 -17.53 5.89
CA ASN A 102 19.49 -18.71 6.24
C ASN A 102 18.64 -19.14 5.04
N GLY A 103 18.51 -20.44 4.79
CA GLY A 103 17.84 -20.97 3.60
C GLY A 103 16.38 -20.50 3.46
N LEU A 104 15.68 -20.32 4.60
CA LEU A 104 14.34 -19.75 4.65
C LEU A 104 14.30 -18.27 4.27
N VAL A 105 15.23 -17.45 4.78
CA VAL A 105 15.29 -16.01 4.47
C VAL A 105 15.68 -15.79 3.00
N GLY A 106 16.64 -16.56 2.50
CA GLY A 106 17.08 -16.50 1.10
C GLY A 106 15.98 -16.90 0.12
N SER A 107 15.23 -17.97 0.41
CA SER A 107 14.09 -18.38 -0.43
C SER A 107 12.97 -17.35 -0.45
N ILE A 108 12.58 -16.80 0.71
CA ILE A 108 11.55 -15.76 0.80
C ILE A 108 12.00 -14.48 0.08
N THR A 109 13.26 -14.07 0.26
CA THR A 109 13.79 -12.86 -0.38
C THR A 109 13.87 -13.03 -1.90
N THR A 110 14.33 -14.19 -2.38
CA THR A 110 14.35 -14.50 -3.82
C THR A 110 12.95 -14.49 -4.41
N LEU A 111 11.98 -15.12 -3.74
CA LEU A 111 10.58 -15.15 -4.17
C LEU A 111 9.99 -13.73 -4.24
N ALA A 112 10.27 -12.89 -3.22
CA ALA A 112 9.82 -11.50 -3.18
C ALA A 112 10.36 -10.68 -4.36
N ILE A 113 11.66 -10.83 -4.68
CA ILE A 113 12.28 -10.18 -5.83
C ILE A 113 11.64 -10.66 -7.14
N VAL A 114 11.44 -11.97 -7.30
CA VAL A 114 10.79 -12.55 -8.49
C VAL A 114 9.37 -12.00 -8.68
N LEU A 115 8.57 -11.94 -7.62
CA LEU A 115 7.20 -11.40 -7.66
C LEU A 115 7.17 -9.91 -7.96
N LEU A 116 8.11 -9.13 -7.41
CA LEU A 116 8.24 -7.70 -7.66
C LEU A 116 8.49 -7.41 -9.15
N PHE A 117 9.39 -8.18 -9.77
CA PHE A 117 9.74 -8.00 -11.19
C PHE A 117 8.84 -8.77 -12.15
N TRP A 118 7.94 -9.62 -11.66
CA TRP A 118 6.99 -10.39 -12.48
C TRP A 118 6.23 -9.55 -13.53
N PRO A 119 5.59 -8.41 -13.19
CA PRO A 119 4.89 -7.59 -14.18
C PRO A 119 5.82 -6.89 -15.18
N LEU A 120 7.09 -6.65 -14.82
CA LEU A 120 8.11 -6.09 -15.73
C LEU A 120 8.63 -7.16 -16.68
N ILE A 121 8.86 -8.38 -16.18
CA ILE A 121 9.28 -9.55 -16.95
C ILE A 121 8.18 -9.93 -17.95
N ASP A 122 6.91 -9.96 -17.52
CA ASP A 122 5.76 -10.24 -18.38
C ASP A 122 5.57 -9.18 -19.48
N LYS A 123 5.75 -7.89 -19.15
CA LYS A 123 5.76 -6.80 -20.14
C LYS A 123 6.95 -6.87 -21.11
N ALA A 124 8.13 -7.27 -20.65
CA ALA A 124 9.31 -7.44 -21.49
C ALA A 124 9.18 -8.66 -22.44
N LEU A 125 8.69 -9.78 -21.94
CA LEU A 125 8.42 -11.01 -22.71
C LEU A 125 7.25 -10.83 -23.69
N SER A 126 6.17 -10.15 -23.29
CA SER A 126 5.05 -9.85 -24.18
C SER A 126 5.41 -8.78 -25.24
N GLY A 127 6.27 -7.82 -24.90
CA GLY A 127 6.87 -6.87 -25.84
C GLY A 127 7.73 -7.55 -26.91
N ALA A 128 8.52 -8.56 -26.54
CA ALA A 128 9.28 -9.41 -27.46
C ALA A 128 8.36 -10.31 -28.31
N THR A 129 7.29 -10.84 -27.71
CA THR A 129 6.33 -11.75 -28.39
C THR A 129 5.40 -11.01 -29.35
N ARG A 130 5.14 -9.71 -29.16
CA ARG A 130 4.32 -8.90 -30.09
C ARG A 130 5.02 -8.61 -31.42
N ARG A 131 6.35 -8.70 -31.49
CA ARG A 131 7.12 -8.66 -32.75
C ARG A 131 7.07 -9.95 -33.56
N LEU A 132 6.58 -11.06 -32.99
CA LEU A 132 6.57 -12.39 -33.61
C LEU A 132 5.17 -12.97 -33.88
N ARG A 133 4.10 -12.16 -33.85
CA ARG A 133 2.79 -12.58 -34.40
C ARG A 133 2.72 -12.18 -35.89
N PRO A 134 3.05 -13.07 -36.85
CA PRO A 134 2.61 -12.87 -38.21
C PRO A 134 1.08 -12.84 -38.22
N ALA A 135 0.53 -11.90 -38.99
CA ALA A 135 -0.89 -11.82 -39.28
C ALA A 135 -1.39 -13.20 -39.72
N LYS A 136 -2.29 -13.80 -38.96
CA LYS A 136 -3.05 -14.95 -39.44
C LYS A 136 -4.21 -14.40 -40.27
N ALA A 137 -4.01 -14.48 -41.59
CA ALA A 137 -5.01 -14.29 -42.64
C ALA A 137 -6.16 -15.30 -42.51
#